data_AF-A0A7C1BCT3-F1
#
_entry.id   AF-A0A7C1BCT3-F1
#
_cell.length_a   1.000
_cell.length_b   1.000
_cell.length_c   1.000
_cell.angle_alpha   90.00
_cell.angle_beta   90.00
_cell.angle_gamma   90.00
#
_symmetry.space_group_name_H-M   'P 1'
#
loop_
_entity.id
_entity.type
_entity.pdbx_description
1 polymer ?
#
loop_
_entity_poly.entity_id
_entity_poly.type
_entity_poly.pdbx_seq_one_letter_code
_entity_poly.pdbx_strand_id
1 'polypeptide(L)'
;FLLGLFLVLIPGFPIWKHAQSNPGFPTIILSGYLGIGAMILPGFSGSLLLLILGTYDNLISAISEMDVKFLAIFSLGMILGLLSFVKIIEYAMKKYPMGTKSFILGLIVGSLYMVNPFKFGGDNFKLDDKTFLSCVVFILLGVMLIISLEKLANSLRKSN
;
A
#
# COMPACT_ATOMS: atom_id res chain seq x y z
N PHE A 1 3.64 2.98 -10.18
CA PHE A 1 3.61 3.13 -8.71
C PHE A 1 4.39 4.36 -8.29
N LEU A 2 5.72 4.39 -8.42
CA LEU A 2 6.55 5.53 -7.95
C LEU A 2 6.17 6.88 -8.60
N LEU A 3 5.90 6.92 -9.90
CA LEU A 3 5.44 8.15 -10.57
C LEU A 3 4.09 8.66 -10.04
N GLY A 4 3.14 7.76 -9.78
CA GLY A 4 1.83 8.12 -9.22
C GLY A 4 1.88 8.50 -7.74
N LEU A 5 2.70 7.78 -6.96
CA LEU A 5 2.99 8.10 -5.55
C LEU A 5 3.68 9.46 -5.43
N PHE A 6 4.67 9.72 -6.30
CA PHE A 6 5.44 10.97 -6.33
C PHE A 6 4.57 12.17 -6.71
N LEU A 7 3.65 12.02 -7.67
CA LEU A 7 2.75 13.08 -8.11
C LEU A 7 1.70 13.43 -7.04
N VAL A 8 1.29 12.44 -6.24
CA VAL A 8 0.28 12.59 -5.16
C VAL A 8 0.89 13.18 -3.87
N LEU A 9 2.17 12.94 -3.61
CA LEU A 9 2.88 13.45 -2.44
C LEU A 9 3.22 14.95 -2.51
N ILE A 10 2.97 15.63 -3.64
CA ILE A 10 3.19 17.07 -3.77
C ILE A 10 1.99 17.83 -3.19
N PRO A 11 2.11 18.51 -2.03
CA PRO A 11 1.03 19.30 -1.48
C PRO A 11 0.70 20.46 -2.43
N GLY A 12 -0.54 20.55 -2.89
CA GLY A 12 -0.99 21.60 -3.82
C GLY A 12 -1.19 21.18 -5.27
N PHE A 13 -1.07 19.88 -5.60
CA PHE A 13 -1.40 19.40 -6.94
C PHE A 13 -2.91 19.59 -7.24
N PRO A 14 -3.32 20.05 -8.46
CA PRO A 14 -4.70 20.44 -8.77
C PRO A 14 -5.78 19.40 -8.46
N ILE A 15 -5.42 18.11 -8.45
CA ILE A 15 -6.32 16.98 -8.15
C ILE A 15 -6.93 17.11 -6.74
N TRP A 16 -6.18 17.56 -5.75
CA TRP A 16 -6.65 17.65 -4.35
C TRP A 16 -7.78 18.66 -4.17
N LYS A 17 -7.76 19.79 -4.91
CA LYS A 17 -8.82 20.81 -4.85
C LYS A 17 -10.09 20.43 -5.60
N HIS A 18 -9.98 19.62 -6.66
CA HIS A 18 -11.13 19.16 -7.46
C HIS A 18 -11.81 17.91 -6.89
N ALA A 19 -11.08 17.08 -6.13
CA ALA A 19 -11.64 15.87 -5.53
C ALA A 19 -12.75 16.16 -4.51
N GLN A 20 -12.65 17.27 -3.78
CA GLN A 20 -13.46 17.54 -2.59
C GLN A 20 -14.88 18.07 -2.86
N SER A 21 -15.19 18.54 -4.08
CA SER A 21 -16.51 19.08 -4.42
C SER A 21 -17.19 18.38 -5.59
N ASN A 22 -16.46 18.02 -6.66
CA ASN A 22 -16.99 17.24 -7.78
C ASN A 22 -15.85 16.57 -8.57
N PRO A 23 -15.44 15.34 -8.19
CA PRO A 23 -14.33 14.66 -8.84
C PRO A 23 -14.70 14.35 -10.29
N GLY A 24 -13.91 14.89 -11.24
CA GLY A 24 -14.06 14.52 -12.64
C GLY A 24 -13.85 13.02 -12.86
N PHE A 25 -14.42 12.47 -13.95
CA PHE A 25 -14.28 11.04 -14.28
C PHE A 25 -12.84 10.51 -14.24
N PRO A 26 -11.81 11.24 -14.72
CA PRO A 26 -10.43 10.78 -14.63
C PRO A 26 -9.95 10.59 -13.18
N THR A 27 -10.37 11.47 -12.28
CA THR A 27 -10.01 11.41 -10.85
C THR A 27 -10.64 10.18 -10.18
N ILE A 28 -11.89 9.85 -10.53
CA ILE A 28 -12.60 8.67 -10.02
C ILE A 28 -11.93 7.38 -10.52
N ILE A 29 -11.57 7.32 -11.81
CA ILE A 29 -10.86 6.17 -12.37
C ILE A 29 -9.49 6.02 -11.72
N LEU A 30 -8.76 7.12 -11.56
CA LEU A 30 -7.43 7.12 -10.95
C LEU A 30 -7.48 6.72 -9.47
N SER A 31 -8.49 7.18 -8.72
CA SER A 31 -8.66 6.82 -7.31
C SER A 31 -8.98 5.34 -7.15
N GLY A 32 -9.84 4.76 -8.01
CA GLY A 32 -10.08 3.32 -8.04
C GLY A 32 -8.83 2.52 -8.41
N TYR A 33 -8.10 2.98 -9.45
CA TYR A 33 -6.86 2.35 -9.91
C TYR A 33 -5.77 2.34 -8.83
N LEU A 34 -5.54 3.47 -8.18
CA LEU A 34 -4.52 3.59 -7.14
C LEU A 34 -4.98 2.94 -5.82
N GLY A 35 -6.25 3.07 -5.47
CA GLY A 35 -6.85 2.50 -4.26
C GLY A 35 -6.74 0.97 -4.22
N ILE A 36 -7.07 0.29 -5.32
CA ILE A 36 -6.89 -1.17 -5.38
C ILE A 36 -5.41 -1.57 -5.37
N GLY A 37 -4.55 -0.78 -6.02
CA GLY A 37 -3.10 -0.99 -6.01
C GLY A 37 -2.51 -0.92 -4.60
N ALA A 38 -2.99 0.02 -3.80
CA ALA A 38 -2.68 0.13 -2.39
C ALA A 38 -3.12 -1.12 -1.61
N MET A 39 -4.35 -1.60 -1.83
CA MET A 39 -4.88 -2.78 -1.13
C MET A 39 -4.17 -4.10 -1.48
N ILE A 40 -3.61 -4.22 -2.69
CA ILE A 40 -2.86 -5.41 -3.11
C ILE A 40 -1.50 -5.48 -2.42
N LEU A 41 -0.90 -4.34 -2.10
CA LEU A 41 0.41 -4.30 -1.45
C LEU A 41 0.25 -4.46 0.08
N PRO A 42 0.84 -5.50 0.69
CA PRO A 42 0.68 -5.74 2.13
C PRO A 42 1.23 -4.56 2.94
N GLY A 43 0.50 -4.15 3.99
CA GLY A 43 0.90 -3.06 4.87
C GLY A 43 0.59 -1.64 4.36
N PHE A 44 -0.07 -1.48 3.22
CA PHE A 44 -0.50 -0.16 2.71
C PHE A 44 -2.03 -0.08 2.61
N SER A 45 -2.66 0.85 3.33
CA SER A 45 -4.13 0.94 3.38
C SER A 45 -4.70 1.70 2.19
N GLY A 46 -5.64 1.08 1.45
CA GLY A 46 -6.36 1.73 0.35
C GLY A 46 -7.21 2.92 0.78
N SER A 47 -7.82 2.88 1.96
CA SER A 47 -8.64 4.00 2.48
C SER A 47 -7.80 5.23 2.81
N LEU A 48 -6.58 5.05 3.33
CA LEU A 48 -5.64 6.15 3.56
C LEU A 48 -5.24 6.81 2.23
N LEU A 49 -5.01 6.02 1.19
CA LEU A 49 -4.69 6.59 -0.11
C LEU A 49 -5.87 7.39 -0.68
N LEU A 50 -7.11 6.91 -0.53
CA LEU A 50 -8.30 7.65 -0.94
C LEU A 50 -8.50 8.95 -0.14
N LEU A 51 -8.15 8.95 1.15
CA LEU A 51 -8.17 10.15 2.00
C LEU A 51 -7.15 11.19 1.51
N ILE A 52 -5.92 10.75 1.23
CA ILE A 52 -4.87 11.59 0.64
C ILE A 52 -5.31 12.10 -0.73
N LEU A 53 -5.97 11.27 -1.54
CA LEU A 53 -6.51 11.69 -2.84
C LEU A 53 -7.72 12.63 -2.72
N GLY A 54 -8.29 12.82 -1.52
CA GLY A 54 -9.47 13.64 -1.27
C GLY A 54 -10.76 13.07 -1.84
N THR A 55 -10.77 11.81 -2.30
CA THR A 55 -11.96 11.15 -2.88
C THR A 55 -12.67 10.21 -1.91
N TYR A 56 -12.17 10.09 -0.69
CA TYR A 56 -12.73 9.20 0.33
C TYR A 56 -14.19 9.55 0.64
N ASP A 57 -14.47 10.83 0.91
CA ASP A 57 -15.82 11.28 1.25
C ASP A 57 -16.79 11.05 0.09
N ASN A 58 -16.36 11.32 -1.15
CA ASN A 58 -17.16 11.06 -2.35
C ASN A 58 -17.50 9.59 -2.53
N LEU A 59 -16.55 8.68 -2.23
CA LEU A 59 -16.79 7.25 -2.30
C LEU A 59 -17.80 6.82 -1.23
N ILE A 60 -17.68 7.31 0.00
CA ILE A 60 -18.62 7.00 1.09
C ILE A 60 -20.02 7.53 0.77
N SER A 61 -20.13 8.78 0.29
CA SER A 61 -21.40 9.35 -0.14
C SER A 61 -22.01 8.57 -1.31
N ALA A 62 -21.22 8.20 -2.33
CA ALA A 62 -21.69 7.40 -3.46
C ALA A 62 -22.20 6.02 -3.02
N ILE A 63 -21.59 5.40 -2.01
CA ILE A 63 -22.08 4.14 -1.43
C ILE A 63 -23.39 4.38 -0.67
N SER A 64 -23.46 5.43 0.14
CA SER A 64 -24.64 5.77 0.96
C SER A 64 -25.85 6.13 0.09
N GLU A 65 -25.64 6.84 -1.01
CA GLU A 65 -26.68 7.29 -1.94
C GLU A 65 -26.94 6.27 -3.06
N MET A 66 -26.20 5.17 -3.10
CA MET A 66 -26.19 4.21 -4.20
C MET A 66 -26.01 4.88 -5.57
N ASP A 67 -25.06 5.80 -5.69
CA ASP A 67 -24.67 6.41 -6.97
C ASP A 67 -23.97 5.35 -7.84
N VAL A 68 -24.78 4.62 -8.60
CA VAL A 68 -24.35 3.56 -9.51
C VAL A 68 -23.37 4.09 -10.56
N LYS A 69 -23.50 5.35 -10.97
CA LYS A 69 -22.63 5.93 -11.99
C LYS A 69 -21.23 6.14 -11.45
N PHE A 70 -21.11 6.74 -10.26
CA PHE A 70 -19.82 6.89 -9.59
C PHE A 70 -19.18 5.52 -9.33
N LEU A 71 -19.95 4.58 -8.75
CA LEU A 71 -19.46 3.25 -8.41
C LEU A 71 -19.02 2.44 -9.63
N ALA A 72 -19.73 2.53 -10.75
CA ALA A 72 -19.35 1.85 -11.99
C ALA A 72 -18.01 2.37 -12.54
N ILE A 73 -17.82 3.69 -12.54
CA ILE A 73 -16.59 4.34 -13.03
C ILE A 73 -15.41 4.02 -12.10
N PHE A 74 -15.64 4.07 -10.78
CA PHE A 74 -14.64 3.69 -9.78
C PHE A 74 -14.24 2.22 -9.91
N SER A 75 -15.21 1.32 -10.10
CA SER A 75 -14.98 -0.11 -10.30
C SER A 75 -14.20 -0.39 -11.58
N LEU A 76 -14.44 0.37 -12.65
CA LEU A 76 -13.65 0.27 -13.88
C LEU A 76 -12.17 0.59 -13.61
N GLY A 77 -11.91 1.67 -12.85
CA GLY A 77 -10.57 2.02 -12.38
C GLY A 77 -9.93 0.91 -11.56
N MET A 78 -10.70 0.30 -10.64
CA MET A 78 -10.24 -0.83 -9.83
C MET A 78 -9.88 -2.06 -10.68
N ILE A 79 -10.70 -2.42 -11.67
CA ILE A 79 -10.42 -3.60 -12.51
C ILE A 79 -9.12 -3.39 -13.30
N LEU A 80 -8.96 -2.22 -13.92
CA LEU A 80 -7.74 -1.85 -14.64
C LEU A 80 -6.52 -1.83 -13.71
N GLY A 81 -6.69 -1.31 -12.49
CA GLY A 81 -5.67 -1.33 -11.44
C GLY A 81 -5.27 -2.74 -11.09
N LEU A 82 -6.22 -3.57 -10.70
CA LEU A 82 -5.99 -4.95 -10.28
C LEU A 82 -5.21 -5.75 -11.32
N LEU A 83 -5.64 -5.71 -12.59
CA LEU A 83 -4.97 -6.44 -13.67
C LEU A 83 -3.54 -5.93 -13.91
N SER A 84 -3.32 -4.62 -13.81
CA SER A 84 -2.01 -3.99 -13.97
C SER A 84 -1.07 -4.36 -12.82
N PHE A 85 -1.52 -4.18 -11.57
CA PHE A 85 -0.72 -4.44 -10.37
C PHE A 85 -0.37 -5.92 -10.21
N VAL A 86 -1.30 -6.83 -10.49
CA VAL A 86 -1.03 -8.27 -10.47
C VAL A 86 0.09 -8.62 -11.45
N LYS A 87 0.04 -8.12 -12.69
CA LYS A 87 1.10 -8.36 -13.69
C LYS A 87 2.44 -7.76 -13.29
N ILE A 88 2.44 -6.56 -12.70
CA ILE A 88 3.68 -5.92 -12.23
C ILE A 88 4.32 -6.75 -11.14
N ILE A 89 3.55 -7.22 -10.16
CA ILE A 89 4.04 -8.06 -9.06
C ILE A 89 4.52 -9.40 -9.61
N GLU A 90 3.74 -10.04 -10.50
CA GLU A 90 4.13 -11.31 -11.12
C GLU A 90 5.44 -11.17 -11.89
N TYR A 91 5.61 -10.10 -12.67
CA TYR A 91 6.85 -9.80 -13.38
C TYR A 91 8.02 -9.57 -12.41
N ALA A 92 7.81 -8.81 -11.34
CA ALA A 92 8.82 -8.58 -10.31
C ALA A 92 9.24 -9.89 -9.63
N MET A 93 8.28 -10.75 -9.29
CA MET A 93 8.54 -12.07 -8.71
C MET A 93 9.27 -13.01 -9.66
N LYS A 94 9.03 -12.93 -10.98
CA LYS A 94 9.75 -13.73 -11.98
C LYS A 94 11.18 -13.24 -12.18
N LYS A 95 11.39 -11.92 -12.24
CA LYS A 95 12.70 -11.32 -12.54
C LYS A 95 13.61 -11.20 -11.32
N TYR A 96 13.04 -10.94 -10.14
CA TYR A 96 13.75 -10.75 -8.87
C TYR A 96 13.09 -11.52 -7.71
N PRO A 97 13.00 -12.87 -7.79
CA PRO A 97 12.25 -13.67 -6.82
C PRO A 97 12.70 -13.46 -5.37
N MET A 98 14.00 -13.34 -5.14
CA MET A 98 14.54 -13.14 -3.78
C MET A 98 14.27 -11.72 -3.28
N GLY A 99 14.55 -10.69 -4.10
CA GLY A 99 14.29 -9.29 -3.74
C GLY A 99 12.81 -9.00 -3.45
N THR A 100 11.90 -9.48 -4.31
CA THR A 100 10.46 -9.24 -4.14
C THR A 100 9.89 -9.97 -2.92
N LYS A 101 10.32 -11.20 -2.64
CA LYS A 101 9.89 -11.93 -1.43
C LYS A 101 10.36 -11.25 -0.15
N SER A 102 11.62 -10.83 -0.11
CA SER A 102 12.18 -10.11 1.06
C SER A 102 11.48 -8.77 1.29
N PHE A 103 11.15 -8.06 0.21
CA PHE A 103 10.38 -6.82 0.28
C PHE A 103 8.98 -7.03 0.85
N ILE A 104 8.21 -7.99 0.31
CA ILE A 104 6.87 -8.33 0.79
C ILE A 104 6.90 -8.79 2.25
N LEU A 105 7.86 -9.64 2.63
CA LEU A 105 8.05 -10.07 4.02
C LEU A 105 8.37 -8.89 4.94
N GLY A 106 9.26 -7.98 4.51
CA GLY A 106 9.57 -6.76 5.25
C GLY A 106 8.34 -5.89 5.48
N LEU A 107 7.48 -5.73 4.46
CA LEU A 107 6.21 -5.03 4.59
C LEU A 107 5.25 -5.69 5.58
N ILE A 108 5.11 -7.02 5.52
CA ILE A 108 4.27 -7.79 6.46
C ILE A 108 4.78 -7.62 7.89
N VAL A 109 6.08 -7.85 8.13
CA VAL A 109 6.71 -7.69 9.45
C VAL A 109 6.57 -6.26 9.97
N GLY A 110 6.77 -5.26 9.11
CA GLY A 110 6.55 -3.85 9.45
C GLY A 110 5.10 -3.55 9.87
N SER A 111 4.11 -4.13 9.17
CA SER A 111 2.70 -3.97 9.53
C SER A 111 2.34 -4.67 10.85
N LEU A 112 2.92 -5.84 11.12
CA LEU A 112 2.74 -6.59 12.36
C LEU A 112 3.33 -5.86 13.57
N TYR A 113 4.45 -5.13 13.39
CA TYR A 113 5.02 -4.32 14.46
C TYR A 113 4.06 -3.21 14.91
N MET A 114 3.32 -2.61 13.98
CA MET A 114 2.32 -1.58 14.28
C MET A 114 1.05 -2.17 14.90
N VAL A 115 0.66 -3.38 14.50
CA VAL A 115 -0.44 -4.14 15.11
C VAL A 115 0.09 -4.88 16.34
N ASN A 116 0.30 -4.16 17.44
CA ASN A 116 0.60 -4.80 18.72
C ASN A 116 -0.68 -5.38 19.34
N PRO A 117 -0.90 -6.72 19.35
CA PRO A 117 -2.13 -7.32 19.88
C PRO A 117 -2.24 -7.19 21.40
N PHE A 118 -1.19 -6.72 22.10
CA PHE A 118 -1.18 -6.54 23.55
C PHE A 118 -1.49 -5.11 24.00
N LYS A 119 -1.86 -4.20 23.07
CA LYS A 119 -2.29 -2.82 23.37
C LYS A 119 -3.69 -2.55 22.82
N PHE A 120 -4.68 -3.31 23.28
CA PHE A 120 -6.10 -2.94 23.15
C PHE A 120 -6.51 -2.10 24.35
N GLY A 121 -6.14 -0.83 24.33
CA GLY A 121 -6.48 0.10 25.41
C GLY A 121 -5.96 1.47 25.04
N GLY A 122 -6.89 2.38 24.76
CA GLY A 122 -6.60 3.72 24.29
C GLY A 122 -5.60 4.42 25.20
N ASP A 123 -4.54 4.94 24.60
CA ASP A 123 -3.92 6.19 24.99
C ASP A 123 -3.03 6.66 23.83
N ASN A 124 -3.20 7.94 23.50
CA ASN A 124 -2.54 8.71 22.44
C ASN A 124 -1.23 8.10 21.93
N PHE A 125 -1.27 7.57 20.70
CA PHE A 125 -0.11 7.17 19.90
C PHE A 125 0.78 8.39 19.65
N LYS A 126 1.66 8.70 20.61
CA LYS A 126 2.81 9.57 20.38
C LYS A 126 3.90 8.71 19.77
N LEU A 127 4.30 9.04 18.55
CA LEU A 127 5.52 8.54 17.92
C LEU A 127 6.71 9.09 18.72
N ASP A 128 6.99 8.47 19.86
CA ASP A 128 8.20 8.72 20.64
C ASP A 128 9.41 8.24 19.83
N ASP A 129 10.52 8.99 19.87
CA ASP A 129 11.73 8.70 19.08
C ASP A 129 12.24 7.26 19.27
N LYS A 130 11.96 6.69 20.46
CA LYS A 130 12.27 5.30 20.79
C LYS A 130 11.43 4.27 20.01
N THR A 131 10.17 4.58 19.71
CA THR A 131 9.28 3.70 18.92
C THR A 131 9.70 3.67 17.46
N PHE A 132 10.11 4.83 16.91
CA PHE A 132 10.66 4.91 15.56
C PHE A 132 11.98 4.13 15.44
N LEU A 133 12.86 4.26 16.44
CA LEU A 133 14.12 3.52 16.47
C LEU A 133 13.89 2.00 16.53
N SER A 134 12.92 1.52 17.30
CA SER A 134 12.57 0.09 17.31
C SER A 134 12.02 -0.39 15.96
N CYS A 135 11.19 0.40 15.26
CA CYS A 135 10.76 0.04 13.89
C CYS A 135 11.95 -0.18 12.96
N VAL A 136 12.92 0.74 12.98
CA VAL A 136 14.12 0.65 12.14
C VAL A 136 14.95 -0.59 12.49
N VAL A 137 15.12 -0.89 13.79
CA VAL A 137 15.84 -2.09 14.24
C VAL A 137 15.13 -3.38 13.81
N PHE A 138 13.80 -3.46 13.92
CA PHE A 138 13.06 -4.65 13.48
C PHE A 138 13.12 -4.85 11.96
N ILE A 139 13.07 -3.77 11.17
CA ILE A 139 13.26 -3.84 9.72
C ILE A 139 14.66 -4.38 9.39
N LEU A 140 15.70 -3.85 10.03
CA LEU A 140 17.08 -4.30 9.80
C LEU A 140 17.29 -5.76 10.21
N LEU A 141 16.74 -6.17 11.36
CA LEU A 141 16.77 -7.58 11.80
C LEU A 141 16.03 -8.50 10.84
N GLY A 142 14.86 -8.08 10.35
CA GLY A 142 14.10 -8.82 9.35
C GLY A 142 14.90 -9.03 8.07
N VAL A 143 15.53 -7.96 7.55
CA VAL A 143 16.39 -8.04 6.36
C VAL A 143 17.60 -8.95 6.61
N MET A 144 18.27 -8.85 7.76
CA MET A 144 19.40 -9.72 8.11
C MET A 144 19.01 -11.19 8.21
N LEU A 145 17.87 -11.49 8.84
CA LEU A 145 17.37 -12.86 8.97
C LEU A 145 17.10 -13.48 7.59
N ILE A 146 16.50 -12.72 6.68
CA ILE A 146 16.21 -13.19 5.33
C ILE A 146 17.50 -13.48 4.55
N ILE A 147 18.49 -12.59 4.60
CA ILE A 147 19.79 -12.80 3.95
C ILE A 147 20.50 -14.05 4.53
N SER A 148 20.44 -14.24 5.85
CA SER A 148 20.99 -15.44 6.50
C SER A 148 20.32 -16.72 6.05
N LEU A 149 18.98 -16.73 5.99
CA LEU A 149 18.22 -17.88 5.50
C LEU A 149 18.52 -18.17 4.03
N GLU A 150 18.69 -17.13 3.20
CA GLU A 150 19.02 -17.28 1.78
C GLU A 150 20.42 -17.87 1.57
N LYS A 151 21.41 -17.42 2.35
CA LYS A 151 22.75 -18.02 2.35
C LYS A 151 22.73 -19.49 2.79
N LEU A 152 21.98 -19.80 3.84
CA LEU A 152 21.84 -21.17 4.33
C LEU A 152 21.18 -22.09 3.29
N ALA A 153 20.08 -21.62 2.68
CA ALA A 153 19.36 -22.36 1.65
C ALA A 153 20.22 -22.61 0.40
N ASN A 154 21.00 -21.63 -0.04
CA ASN A 154 21.93 -21.79 -1.16
C ASN A 154 23.11 -22.72 -0.83
N SER A 155 23.57 -22.75 0.42
CA SER A 155 24.60 -23.70 0.88
C SER A 155 24.11 -25.14 0.81
N LEU A 156 22.87 -25.40 1.23
CA LEU A 156 22.24 -26.72 1.17
C LEU A 156 21.99 -27.18 -0.27
N ARG A 157 21.57 -26.27 -1.15
CA ARG A 157 21.36 -26.56 -2.58
C ARG A 157 22.65 -26.89 -3.34
N LYS A 158 23.81 -26.45 -2.85
CA LYS A 158 25.13 -26.73 -3.46
C LYS A 158 25.75 -28.03 -2.95
N SER A 159 25.20 -28.60 -1.87
CA SER A 159 25.66 -29.84 -1.23
C SER A 159 24.86 -31.09 -1.68
N ASN A 160 23.83 -30.92 -2.51
CA ASN A 160 23.01 -31.97 -3.14
C ASN A 160 23.20 -31.90 -4.66
#